data_AF-A0AAD3MZB8-F1
#
_entry.id   AF-A0AAD3MZB8-F1
#
_cell.length_a   1.000
_cell.length_b   1.000
_cell.length_c   1.000
_cell.angle_alpha   90.00
_cell.angle_beta   90.00
_cell.angle_gamma   90.00
#
_symmetry.space_group_name_H-M   'P 1'
#
loop_
_entity.id
_entity.type
_entity.pdbx_description
1 polymer ?
#
loop_
_entity_poly.entity_id
_entity_poly.type
_entity_poly.pdbx_seq_one_letter_code
_entity_poly.pdbx_strand_id
1 'polypeptide(L)'
;MPDWVSLCVVTSLLLSILTVVYVLYSGLRTDITVLTGSPPIRKITFAYKFKQGPYRNCGQLFQESHSIGPTLSLIGVFYDNPNKMSAPQCRYAVGSILSEGENEADEELIRRYETSGFNVFSFPEVTHVVITSFPYRTILSVLLRVWRVYPRIQRYIV
;
A
#
# COMPACT_ATOMS: atom_id res chain seq x y z
N MET A 1 25.71 -5.59 -42.66
CA MET A 1 25.10 -4.51 -41.84
C MET A 1 26.18 -4.02 -40.89
N PRO A 2 26.35 -2.71 -40.68
CA PRO A 2 27.46 -2.24 -39.85
C PRO A 2 27.28 -2.71 -38.41
N ASP A 3 28.36 -3.17 -37.77
CA ASP A 3 28.35 -3.91 -36.50
C ASP A 3 27.61 -3.18 -35.37
N TRP A 4 27.62 -1.85 -35.40
CA TRP A 4 26.90 -1.00 -34.45
C TRP A 4 25.36 -1.14 -34.56
N VAL A 5 24.82 -1.38 -35.76
CA VAL A 5 23.38 -1.59 -35.96
C VAL A 5 22.94 -2.90 -35.32
N SER A 6 23.73 -3.96 -35.50
CA SER A 6 23.46 -5.27 -34.87
C SER A 6 23.49 -5.15 -33.34
N LEU A 7 24.49 -4.45 -32.80
CA LEU A 7 24.59 -4.17 -31.37
C LEU A 7 23.39 -3.37 -30.83
N CYS A 8 22.97 -2.33 -31.55
CA CYS A 8 21.77 -1.54 -31.19
C CYS A 8 20.50 -2.40 -31.17
N VAL A 9 20.34 -3.29 -32.15
CA VAL A 9 19.18 -4.20 -32.21
C VAL A 9 19.19 -5.17 -31.02
N VAL A 10 20.33 -5.80 -30.73
CA VAL A 10 20.45 -6.75 -29.62
C VAL A 10 20.20 -6.08 -28.26
N THR A 11 20.79 -4.89 -28.05
CA THR A 11 20.60 -4.13 -26.80
C THR A 11 19.16 -3.66 -26.62
N SER A 12 18.53 -3.16 -27.69
CA SER A 12 17.11 -2.78 -27.68
C SER A 12 16.21 -3.99 -27.35
N LEU A 13 16.49 -5.15 -27.96
CA LEU A 13 15.75 -6.38 -27.68
C LEU A 13 15.89 -6.79 -26.21
N LEU A 14 17.11 -6.79 -25.65
CA LEU A 14 17.33 -7.14 -24.25
C LEU A 14 16.59 -6.19 -23.29
N LEU A 15 16.65 -4.88 -23.54
CA LEU A 15 15.91 -3.89 -22.76
C LEU A 15 14.40 -4.09 -22.82
N SER A 16 13.88 -4.46 -24.01
CA SER A 16 12.46 -4.75 -24.18
C SER A 16 12.03 -5.96 -23.35
N ILE A 17 12.84 -7.03 -23.34
CA ILE A 17 12.58 -8.25 -22.55
C ILE A 17 12.60 -7.92 -21.06
N LEU A 18 13.62 -7.19 -20.58
CA LEU A 18 13.70 -6.76 -19.18
C LEU A 18 12.49 -5.91 -18.77
N THR A 19 12.04 -5.01 -19.64
CA THR A 19 10.87 -4.18 -19.40
C THR A 19 9.60 -5.04 -19.29
N VAL A 20 9.41 -6.00 -20.20
CA VAL A 20 8.27 -6.92 -20.15
C VAL A 20 8.30 -7.74 -18.84
N VAL A 21 9.47 -8.28 -18.47
CA VAL A 21 9.64 -9.01 -17.21
C VAL A 21 9.31 -8.13 -16.01
N TYR A 22 9.80 -6.89 -15.96
CA TYR A 22 9.52 -5.94 -14.88
C TYR A 22 8.02 -5.63 -14.76
N VAL A 23 7.34 -5.38 -15.89
CA VAL A 23 5.91 -5.07 -15.92
C VAL A 23 5.07 -6.27 -15.47
N LEU A 24 5.41 -7.48 -15.91
CA LEU A 24 4.75 -8.71 -15.46
C LEU A 24 5.00 -8.97 -13.98
N TYR A 25 6.24 -8.84 -13.53
CA TYR A 25 6.64 -8.99 -12.12
C TYR A 25 5.89 -8.01 -11.20
N SER A 26 5.64 -6.78 -11.69
CA SER A 26 4.88 -5.73 -11.01
C SER A 26 3.38 -6.03 -10.86
N GLY A 27 2.87 -7.12 -11.45
CA GLY A 27 1.49 -7.57 -11.27
C GLY A 27 0.52 -7.17 -12.38
N LEU A 28 0.99 -6.80 -13.57
CA LEU A 28 0.11 -6.45 -14.70
C LEU A 28 -0.91 -7.57 -15.02
N ARG A 29 -0.49 -8.83 -14.89
CA ARG A 29 -1.34 -10.01 -15.13
C ARG A 29 -1.91 -10.63 -13.85
N THR A 30 -1.74 -9.99 -12.70
CA THR A 30 -2.39 -10.47 -11.47
C THR A 30 -3.89 -10.28 -11.63
N ASP A 31 -4.63 -11.35 -11.38
CA ASP A 31 -6.08 -11.32 -11.26
C ASP A 31 -6.51 -10.57 -10.00
N ILE A 32 -7.59 -9.82 -10.11
CA ILE A 32 -8.11 -8.98 -9.04
C ILE A 32 -9.46 -9.54 -8.66
N THR A 33 -9.49 -10.27 -7.56
CA THR A 33 -10.71 -10.82 -6.98
C THR A 33 -11.17 -9.92 -5.85
N VAL A 34 -12.39 -9.40 -5.97
CA VAL A 34 -13.06 -8.61 -4.93
C VAL A 34 -14.08 -9.52 -4.25
N LEU A 35 -13.99 -9.65 -2.94
CA LEU A 35 -14.82 -10.55 -2.12
C LEU A 35 -15.44 -9.78 -0.95
N THR A 36 -16.58 -10.25 -0.46
CA THR A 36 -17.12 -9.85 0.85
C THR A 36 -16.92 -10.96 1.85
N GLY A 37 -16.52 -10.62 3.07
CA GLY A 37 -16.38 -11.58 4.15
C GLY A 37 -15.77 -10.97 5.41
N SER A 38 -15.29 -11.85 6.29
CA SER A 38 -14.53 -11.46 7.48
C SER A 38 -13.19 -10.83 7.08
N PRO A 39 -12.75 -9.78 7.79
CA PRO A 39 -11.50 -9.10 7.47
C PRO A 39 -10.30 -10.04 7.61
N PRO A 40 -9.25 -9.82 6.80
CA PRO A 40 -7.99 -10.54 6.96
C PRO A 40 -7.20 -10.05 8.18
N ILE A 41 -7.70 -9.02 8.87
CA ILE A 41 -7.13 -8.42 10.08
C ILE A 41 -8.14 -8.48 11.21
N ARG A 42 -7.69 -8.84 12.42
CA ARG A 42 -8.51 -8.80 13.64
C ARG A 42 -8.48 -7.41 14.28
N LYS A 43 -8.78 -7.32 15.58
CA LYS A 43 -8.42 -6.16 16.41
C LYS A 43 -6.93 -5.87 16.25
N ILE A 44 -6.56 -4.61 16.02
CA ILE A 44 -5.15 -4.21 15.86
C ILE A 44 -4.81 -3.03 16.75
N THR A 45 -3.58 -3.00 17.26
CA THR A 45 -2.97 -1.80 17.83
C THR A 45 -2.20 -1.09 16.73
N PHE A 46 -2.63 0.10 16.36
CA PHE A 46 -2.11 0.85 15.21
C PHE A 46 -1.38 2.10 15.69
N ALA A 47 -0.09 2.17 15.39
CA ALA A 47 0.67 3.41 15.50
C ALA A 47 0.57 4.18 14.18
N TYR A 48 0.11 5.44 14.23
CA TYR A 48 -0.22 6.20 13.04
C TYR A 48 0.09 7.68 13.13
N LYS A 49 0.42 8.27 11.98
CA LYS A 49 0.36 9.72 11.76
C LYS A 49 -0.83 10.04 10.88
N PHE A 50 -1.66 10.98 11.34
CA PHE A 50 -2.74 11.55 10.57
C PHE A 50 -2.24 12.71 9.73
N LYS A 51 -2.61 12.75 8.45
CA LYS A 51 -2.37 13.91 7.58
C LYS A 51 -3.59 14.21 6.72
N GLN A 52 -3.69 15.48 6.37
CA GLN A 52 -4.60 15.98 5.34
C GLN A 52 -3.75 16.45 4.14
N GLY A 53 -4.14 16.04 2.94
CA GLY A 53 -3.47 16.39 1.70
C GLY A 53 -3.42 15.24 0.68
N PRO A 54 -2.69 15.44 -0.43
CA PRO A 54 -2.67 14.49 -1.54
C PRO A 54 -2.11 13.13 -1.14
N TYR A 55 -2.84 12.04 -1.44
CA TYR A 55 -2.43 10.67 -1.08
C TYR A 55 -1.09 10.24 -1.68
N ARG A 56 -0.64 10.84 -2.79
CA ARG A 56 0.71 10.59 -3.35
C ARG A 56 1.85 10.91 -2.36
N ASN A 57 1.58 11.75 -1.35
CA ASN A 57 2.56 12.12 -0.32
C ASN A 57 2.61 11.12 0.84
N CYS A 58 1.78 10.07 0.85
CA CYS A 58 1.75 9.10 1.94
C CYS A 58 3.03 8.24 2.02
N GLY A 59 3.78 8.12 0.93
CA GLY A 59 4.99 7.29 0.86
C GLY A 59 6.06 7.65 1.91
N GLN A 60 6.24 8.95 2.19
CA GLN A 60 7.19 9.40 3.21
C GLN A 60 6.81 8.92 4.62
N LEU A 61 5.51 8.92 4.94
CA LEU A 61 5.03 8.42 6.24
C LEU A 61 5.17 6.90 6.38
N PHE A 62 4.97 6.17 5.28
CA PHE A 62 5.25 4.73 5.28
C PHE A 62 6.73 4.44 5.51
N GLN A 63 7.64 5.20 4.90
CA GLN A 63 9.08 5.06 5.12
C GLN A 63 9.48 5.40 6.55
N GLU A 64 8.94 6.48 7.11
CA GLU A 64 9.16 6.87 8.50
C GLU A 64 8.73 5.75 9.46
N SER A 65 7.50 5.24 9.29
CA SER A 65 6.98 4.12 10.09
C SER A 65 7.84 2.86 9.96
N HIS A 66 8.23 2.50 8.73
CA HIS A 66 9.07 1.34 8.44
C HIS A 66 10.47 1.45 9.08
N SER A 67 11.02 2.66 9.19
CA SER A 67 12.33 2.84 9.84
C SER A 67 12.33 2.50 11.33
N ILE A 68 11.17 2.64 12.01
CA ILE A 68 11.00 2.32 13.43
C ILE A 68 10.73 0.82 13.62
N GLY A 69 9.84 0.25 12.78
CA GLY A 69 9.47 -1.16 12.83
C GLY A 69 9.60 -1.84 11.46
N PRO A 70 10.81 -2.20 11.01
CA PRO A 70 11.05 -2.73 9.66
C PRO A 70 10.44 -4.11 9.41
N THR A 71 10.12 -4.84 10.47
CA THR A 71 9.48 -6.16 10.42
C THR A 71 7.96 -6.09 10.60
N LEU A 72 7.42 -4.91 10.93
CA LEU A 72 5.99 -4.74 11.19
C LEU A 72 5.21 -4.54 9.90
N SER A 73 3.96 -4.99 9.91
CA SER A 73 3.04 -4.73 8.80
C SER A 73 2.66 -3.26 8.75
N LEU A 74 2.84 -2.64 7.59
CA LEU A 74 2.41 -1.27 7.32
C LEU A 74 0.93 -1.22 6.94
N ILE A 75 0.22 -0.22 7.44
CA ILE A 75 -1.19 0.00 7.14
C ILE A 75 -1.48 1.48 6.85
N GLY A 76 -2.38 1.72 5.91
CA GLY A 76 -2.88 3.04 5.56
C GLY A 76 -4.41 3.05 5.53
N VAL A 77 -5.01 3.99 6.26
CA VAL A 77 -6.44 4.25 6.29
C VAL A 77 -6.71 5.53 5.51
N PHE A 78 -7.52 5.43 4.46
CA PHE A 78 -7.86 6.56 3.58
C PHE A 78 -9.35 6.86 3.74
N TYR A 79 -9.67 8.04 4.28
CA TYR A 79 -11.03 8.37 4.72
C TYR A 79 -11.93 8.89 3.61
N ASP A 80 -11.35 9.38 2.52
CA ASP A 80 -12.06 10.14 1.50
C ASP A 80 -11.86 9.52 0.12
N ASN A 81 -12.86 9.68 -0.76
CA ASN A 81 -12.73 9.26 -2.15
C ASN A 81 -12.02 10.36 -2.96
N PRO A 82 -10.80 10.11 -3.48
CA PRO A 82 -10.02 11.14 -4.18
C PRO A 82 -10.64 11.56 -5.52
N ASN A 83 -11.62 10.83 -6.05
CA ASN A 83 -12.38 11.22 -7.24
C ASN A 83 -13.57 12.15 -6.90
N LYS A 84 -13.95 12.27 -5.62
CA LYS A 84 -15.06 13.10 -5.15
C LYS A 84 -14.60 14.28 -4.30
N MET A 85 -13.43 14.19 -3.68
CA MET A 85 -12.86 15.22 -2.81
C MET A 85 -11.59 15.80 -3.43
N SER A 86 -11.36 17.10 -3.21
CA SER A 86 -10.12 17.73 -3.68
C SER A 86 -8.90 17.17 -2.94
N ALA A 87 -7.79 17.00 -3.66
CA ALA A 87 -6.58 16.40 -3.10
C ALA A 87 -6.07 17.07 -1.80
N PRO A 88 -6.13 18.41 -1.62
CA PRO A 88 -5.74 19.05 -0.37
C PRO A 88 -6.67 18.73 0.81
N GLN A 89 -7.91 18.32 0.56
CA GLN A 89 -8.89 18.04 1.60
C GLN A 89 -8.89 16.58 2.04
N CYS A 90 -8.37 15.67 1.20
CA CYS A 90 -8.31 14.24 1.49
C CYS A 90 -7.52 13.96 2.78
N ARG A 91 -8.07 13.12 3.64
CA ARG A 91 -7.50 12.73 4.92
C ARG A 91 -7.05 11.28 4.88
N TYR A 92 -5.95 11.00 5.56
CA TYR A 92 -5.42 9.66 5.68
C TYR A 92 -4.60 9.49 6.97
N ALA A 93 -4.56 8.27 7.47
CA ALA A 93 -3.70 7.84 8.57
C ALA A 93 -2.79 6.72 8.08
N VAL A 94 -1.48 6.81 8.34
CA VAL A 94 -0.49 5.83 7.90
C VAL A 94 0.44 5.48 9.04
N GLY A 95 0.80 4.20 9.13
CA GLY A 95 1.84 3.73 10.03
C GLY A 95 1.92 2.20 10.09
N SER A 96 2.11 1.64 11.29
CA SER A 96 2.40 0.21 11.50
C SER A 96 1.42 -0.44 12.47
N ILE A 97 1.12 -1.72 12.22
CA ILE A 97 0.43 -2.59 13.17
C ILE A 97 1.45 -3.05 14.23
N LEU A 98 1.25 -2.64 15.48
CA LEU A 98 2.11 -3.00 16.61
C LEU A 98 1.74 -4.35 17.21
N SER A 99 0.44 -4.67 17.22
CA SER A 99 -0.08 -5.99 17.62
C SER A 99 -1.40 -6.28 16.93
N GLU A 100 -1.75 -7.56 16.83
CA GLU A 100 -2.99 -8.05 16.25
C GLU A 100 -3.61 -9.16 17.11
N GLY A 101 -4.94 -9.15 17.23
CA GLY A 101 -5.72 -10.06 18.05
C GLY A 101 -5.71 -9.67 19.53
N GLU A 102 -5.54 -10.67 20.39
CA GLU A 102 -5.45 -10.51 21.85
C GLU A 102 -4.02 -10.20 22.33
N ASN A 103 -3.06 -10.11 21.42
CA ASN A 103 -1.69 -9.79 21.77
C ASN A 103 -1.56 -8.31 22.14
N GLU A 104 -0.91 -8.05 23.28
CA GLU A 104 -0.53 -6.70 23.65
C GLU A 104 0.69 -6.24 22.84
N ALA A 105 0.73 -4.96 22.52
CA ALA A 105 1.88 -4.35 21.87
C ALA A 105 2.97 -4.08 22.91
N ASP A 106 4.22 -4.33 22.55
CA ASP A 106 5.39 -4.03 23.38
C ASP A 106 5.44 -2.54 23.75
N GLU A 107 5.49 -2.23 25.04
CA GLU A 107 5.52 -0.87 25.57
C GLU A 107 6.72 -0.06 25.06
N GLU A 108 7.89 -0.69 24.89
CA GLU A 108 9.08 0.00 24.37
C GLU A 108 8.91 0.31 22.88
N LEU A 109 8.22 -0.57 22.13
CA LEU A 109 7.86 -0.30 20.75
C LEU A 109 6.87 0.86 20.65
N ILE A 110 5.82 0.87 21.47
CA ILE A 110 4.86 1.98 21.57
C ILE A 110 5.60 3.29 21.82
N ARG A 111 6.49 3.33 22.83
CA ARG A 111 7.23 4.51 23.22
C ARG A 111 8.12 5.05 22.09
N ARG A 112 8.76 4.17 21.30
CA ARG A 112 9.55 4.56 20.12
C ARG A 112 8.69 5.24 19.04
N TYR A 113 7.50 4.72 18.79
CA TYR A 113 6.56 5.33 17.85
C TYR A 113 6.05 6.68 18.35
N GLU A 114 5.64 6.77 19.61
CA GLU A 114 5.17 8.02 20.23
C GLU A 114 6.25 9.10 20.24
N THR A 115 7.48 8.74 20.60
CA THR A 115 8.65 9.65 20.56
C THR A 115 8.91 10.17 19.15
N SER A 116 8.59 9.37 18.13
CA SER A 116 8.68 9.75 16.72
C SER A 116 7.44 10.53 16.23
N GLY A 117 6.50 10.86 17.12
CA GLY A 117 5.30 11.65 16.85
C GLY A 117 4.13 10.86 16.25
N PHE A 118 4.12 9.53 16.39
CA PHE A 118 2.97 8.70 16.05
C PHE A 118 1.98 8.66 17.22
N ASN A 119 0.69 8.65 16.91
CA ASN A 119 -0.36 8.35 17.87
C ASN A 119 -0.61 6.84 17.88
N VAL A 120 -1.05 6.29 19.01
CA VAL A 120 -1.43 4.87 19.10
C VAL A 120 -2.92 4.75 19.38
N PHE A 121 -3.59 3.86 18.63
CA PHE A 121 -5.02 3.60 18.79
C PHE A 121 -5.32 2.12 18.50
N SER A 122 -6.30 1.55 19.20
CA SER A 122 -6.78 0.19 18.94
C SER A 122 -7.97 0.21 18.00
N PHE A 123 -7.79 -0.29 16.78
CA PHE A 123 -8.92 -0.50 15.87
C PHE A 123 -9.72 -1.73 16.31
N PRO A 124 -11.06 -1.61 16.42
CA PRO A 124 -11.89 -2.75 16.74
C PRO A 124 -11.91 -3.76 15.59
N GLU A 125 -12.20 -5.01 15.90
CA GLU A 125 -12.47 -6.02 14.88
C GLU A 125 -13.78 -5.68 14.15
N VAL A 126 -13.75 -5.76 12.82
CA VAL A 126 -14.92 -5.55 11.97
C VAL A 126 -15.44 -6.90 11.48
N THR A 127 -16.75 -7.07 11.33
CA THR A 127 -17.32 -8.38 10.96
C THR A 127 -17.44 -8.59 9.45
N HIS A 128 -17.62 -7.51 8.69
CA HIS A 128 -17.88 -7.55 7.26
C HIS A 128 -17.11 -6.45 6.54
N VAL A 129 -16.32 -6.86 5.55
CA VAL A 129 -15.54 -5.95 4.70
C VAL A 129 -15.57 -6.40 3.25
N VAL A 130 -15.27 -5.46 2.36
CA VAL A 130 -14.95 -5.76 0.95
C VAL A 130 -13.43 -5.80 0.83
N ILE A 131 -12.91 -6.96 0.42
CA ILE A 131 -11.50 -7.28 0.42
C ILE A 131 -11.03 -7.54 -1.00
N THR A 132 -9.82 -7.08 -1.29
CA THR A 132 -9.04 -7.49 -2.46
C THR A 132 -7.57 -7.45 -2.07
N SER A 133 -6.77 -8.31 -2.68
CA SER A 133 -5.31 -8.28 -2.55
C SER A 133 -4.67 -7.99 -3.90
N PHE A 134 -3.52 -7.31 -3.88
CA PHE A 134 -2.72 -7.02 -5.07
C PHE A 134 -1.25 -6.95 -4.66
N PRO A 135 -0.31 -7.44 -5.48
CA PRO A 135 1.11 -7.41 -5.13
C PRO A 135 1.61 -5.99 -4.92
N TYR A 136 2.54 -5.83 -3.97
CA TYR A 136 3.27 -4.61 -3.71
C TYR A 136 4.77 -4.90 -3.85
N ARG A 137 5.27 -4.91 -5.09
CA ARG A 137 6.65 -5.32 -5.41
C ARG A 137 7.50 -4.17 -5.95
N THR A 138 6.87 -3.24 -6.66
CA THR A 138 7.52 -2.15 -7.38
C THR A 138 6.65 -0.89 -7.35
N ILE A 139 7.21 0.26 -7.75
CA ILE A 139 6.43 1.50 -7.93
C ILE A 139 5.30 1.28 -8.94
N LEU A 140 5.56 0.53 -10.02
CA LEU A 140 4.53 0.20 -11.00
C LEU A 140 3.39 -0.61 -10.38
N SER A 141 3.65 -1.45 -9.37
CA SER A 141 2.60 -2.17 -8.64
C SER A 141 1.60 -1.19 -7.98
N VAL A 142 2.10 -0.07 -7.45
CA VAL A 142 1.28 0.99 -6.84
C VAL A 142 0.37 1.66 -7.88
N LEU A 143 0.92 1.97 -9.05
CA LEU A 143 0.16 2.57 -10.15
C LEU A 143 -0.91 1.60 -10.69
N LEU A 144 -0.53 0.32 -10.87
CA LEU A 144 -1.46 -0.73 -11.30
C LEU A 144 -2.60 -0.93 -10.30
N ARG A 145 -2.34 -0.82 -8.99
CA ARG A 145 -3.39 -0.85 -7.96
C ARG A 145 -4.41 0.27 -8.15
N VAL A 146 -3.95 1.51 -8.31
CA VAL A 146 -4.86 2.66 -8.52
C VAL A 146 -5.68 2.47 -9.80
N TRP A 147 -5.05 2.01 -10.88
CA TRP A 147 -5.70 1.93 -12.18
C TRP A 147 -6.60 0.69 -12.36
N ARG A 148 -6.21 -0.47 -11.82
CA ARG A 148 -6.93 -1.74 -12.04
C ARG A 148 -7.79 -2.16 -10.85
N VAL A 149 -7.36 -1.88 -9.62
CA VAL A 149 -8.03 -2.38 -8.40
C VAL A 149 -9.15 -1.45 -7.96
N TYR A 150 -8.90 -0.14 -7.82
CA TYR A 150 -9.92 0.80 -7.33
C TYR A 150 -11.20 0.85 -8.17
N PRO A 151 -11.16 0.84 -9.52
CA PRO A 151 -12.39 0.78 -10.31
C PRO A 151 -13.19 -0.52 -10.08
N ARG A 152 -12.53 -1.64 -9.77
CA ARG A 152 -13.22 -2.91 -9.46
C ARG A 152 -13.88 -2.88 -8.10
N ILE A 153 -13.19 -2.37 -7.08
CA ILE A 153 -13.80 -2.16 -5.75
C ILE A 153 -15.00 -1.22 -5.88
N GLN A 154 -14.85 -0.10 -6.60
CA GLN A 154 -15.93 0.88 -6.76
C GLN A 154 -17.17 0.29 -7.43
N ARG A 155 -17.02 -0.59 -8.44
CA ARG A 155 -18.17 -1.27 -9.06
C ARG A 155 -18.81 -2.33 -8.18
N TYR A 156 -18.11 -2.82 -7.16
CA TYR A 156 -18.58 -3.87 -6.27
C TYR A 156 -19.38 -3.30 -5.08
N ILE A 157 -19.02 -2.09 -4.61
CA ILE A 157 -19.64 -1.44 -3.45
C ILE A 157 -20.81 -0.51 -3.81
N VAL A 158 -21.04 -0.25 -5.09
CA VAL A 158 -22.15 0.54 -5.63
C VAL A 158 -23.22 -0.42 -6.13
#